data_AF-A0A0C9V1H9-F1
#
_entry.id   AF-A0A0C9V1H9-F1
#
_cell.length_a   1.000
_cell.length_b   1.000
_cell.length_c   1.000
_cell.angle_alpha   90.00
_cell.angle_beta   90.00
_cell.angle_gamma   90.00
#
_symmetry.space_group_name_H-M   'P 1'
#
loop_
_entity.id
_entity.type
_entity.pdbx_description
1 polymer ?
#
loop_
_entity_poly.entity_id
_entity_poly.type
_entity_poly.pdbx_seq_one_letter_code
_entity_poly.pdbx_strand_id
1 'polypeptide(L)'
;ISPSDEELIAVARLLRAENPTLGITKFLALVLQKQPTWAVSEKRFRKVLQQHGLNSIKVAGEVDASADGKEDGKVYPTFRINEGLDVSKWTSKVEVKYFGRKKGKGLVAKEKIEKDQVLWKEDPWIIAPEWDIYNAQEASLACLHCTTPLADSRLVVSCPAQPCTGRFCNRLCLTKSAVVHPLLCRGQNPAVGPLVDLAKRSQWIGLHALAHQTSKLLLANEKGDAERGIQWRVVRGFAEMGMEDR
;
A
#
# COMPACT_ATOMS: atom_id res chain seq x y z
N ILE A 1 -11.48 -8.11 44.45
CA ILE A 1 -10.00 -8.03 44.52
C ILE A 1 -9.49 -7.39 43.24
N SER A 2 -8.61 -6.40 43.32
CA SER A 2 -8.00 -5.82 42.12
C SER A 2 -6.73 -6.62 41.81
N PRO A 3 -6.68 -7.47 40.77
CA PRO A 3 -5.49 -8.27 40.44
C PRO A 3 -4.33 -7.35 40.06
N SER A 4 -3.09 -7.84 40.13
CA SER A 4 -1.93 -7.15 39.55
C SER A 4 -2.02 -7.14 38.01
N ASP A 5 -1.25 -6.25 37.36
CA ASP A 5 -1.23 -6.23 35.89
C ASP A 5 -0.65 -7.54 35.32
N GLU A 6 0.33 -8.16 36.00
CA GLU A 6 0.94 -9.43 35.59
C GLU A 6 -0.05 -10.60 35.61
N GLU A 7 -0.84 -10.73 36.68
CA GLU A 7 -1.89 -11.76 36.81
C GLU A 7 -2.99 -11.55 35.77
N LEU A 8 -3.38 -10.29 35.54
CA LEU A 8 -4.38 -9.91 34.55
C LEU A 8 -3.93 -10.27 33.13
N ILE A 9 -2.66 -10.06 32.80
CA ILE A 9 -2.08 -10.38 31.48
C ILE A 9 -1.97 -11.89 31.28
N ALA A 10 -1.54 -12.64 32.29
CA ALA A 10 -1.41 -14.09 32.19
C ALA A 10 -2.74 -14.74 31.79
N VAL A 11 -3.83 -14.34 32.45
CA VAL A 11 -5.20 -14.82 32.13
C VAL A 11 -5.68 -14.28 30.79
N ALA A 12 -5.44 -12.99 30.50
CA ALA A 12 -5.83 -12.40 29.22
C ALA A 12 -5.13 -13.05 28.01
N ARG A 13 -3.86 -13.48 28.13
CA ARG A 13 -3.14 -14.18 27.06
C ARG A 13 -3.79 -15.53 26.73
N LEU A 14 -4.11 -16.31 27.75
CA LEU A 14 -4.76 -17.61 27.59
C LEU A 14 -6.15 -17.46 26.95
N LEU A 15 -6.97 -16.55 27.46
CA LEU A 15 -8.32 -16.33 26.93
C LEU A 15 -8.33 -15.71 25.53
N ARG A 16 -7.30 -14.94 25.17
CA ARG A 16 -7.16 -14.37 23.82
C ARG A 16 -6.78 -15.42 22.78
N ALA A 17 -6.00 -16.43 23.15
CA ALA A 17 -5.68 -17.54 22.26
C ALA A 17 -6.93 -18.35 21.88
N GLU A 18 -7.86 -18.53 22.83
CA GLU A 18 -9.13 -19.22 22.61
C GLU A 18 -10.19 -18.32 21.93
N ASN A 19 -10.10 -17.00 22.10
CA ASN A 19 -11.12 -16.04 21.64
C ASN A 19 -10.48 -14.83 20.92
N PRO A 20 -9.90 -15.04 19.72
CA PRO A 20 -9.11 -14.02 19.02
C PRO A 20 -9.92 -12.78 18.58
N THR A 21 -11.23 -12.93 18.35
CA THR A 21 -12.10 -11.93 17.71
C THR A 21 -12.95 -11.11 18.69
N LEU A 22 -12.91 -11.40 20.00
CA LEU A 22 -13.74 -10.69 20.99
C LEU A 22 -13.26 -9.25 21.21
N GLY A 23 -14.15 -8.29 20.98
CA GLY A 23 -13.93 -6.87 21.32
C GLY A 23 -13.73 -6.64 22.82
N ILE A 24 -13.06 -5.54 23.18
CA ILE A 24 -12.54 -5.26 24.55
C ILE A 24 -13.61 -5.41 25.64
N THR A 25 -14.82 -4.89 25.43
CA THR A 25 -15.91 -4.95 26.42
C THR A 25 -16.40 -6.38 26.67
N LYS A 26 -16.61 -7.16 25.60
CA LYS A 26 -17.00 -8.59 25.71
C LYS A 26 -15.86 -9.44 26.27
N PHE A 27 -14.62 -9.08 25.93
CA PHE A 27 -13.43 -9.75 26.44
C PHE A 27 -13.23 -9.49 27.94
N LEU A 28 -13.48 -8.27 28.42
CA LEU A 28 -13.48 -7.96 29.84
C LEU A 28 -14.56 -8.75 30.58
N ALA A 29 -15.77 -8.84 30.02
CA ALA A 29 -16.84 -9.64 30.60
C ALA A 29 -16.45 -11.12 30.72
N LEU A 30 -15.77 -11.69 29.71
CA LEU A 30 -15.28 -13.06 29.74
C LEU A 30 -14.19 -13.28 30.81
N VAL A 31 -13.26 -12.32 30.95
CA VAL A 31 -12.24 -12.37 32.02
C VAL A 31 -12.90 -12.34 33.40
N LEU A 32 -13.88 -11.46 33.61
CA LEU A 32 -14.62 -11.35 34.88
C LEU A 32 -15.54 -12.56 35.13
N GLN A 33 -16.03 -13.23 34.08
CA GLN A 33 -16.78 -14.47 34.22
C GLN A 33 -15.87 -15.63 34.68
N LYS A 34 -14.64 -15.70 34.17
CA LYS A 34 -13.65 -16.72 34.56
C LYS A 34 -12.99 -16.44 35.90
N GLN A 35 -12.95 -15.17 36.31
CA GLN A 35 -12.43 -14.72 37.61
C GLN A 35 -13.45 -13.81 38.33
N PRO A 36 -14.50 -14.39 38.93
CA PRO A 36 -15.60 -13.61 39.53
C PRO A 36 -15.20 -12.73 40.71
N THR A 37 -14.06 -13.02 41.34
CA THR A 37 -13.54 -12.28 42.50
C THR A 37 -12.78 -11.01 42.08
N TRP A 38 -12.53 -10.83 40.78
CA TRP A 38 -11.76 -9.71 40.25
C TRP A 38 -12.63 -8.47 40.00
N ALA A 39 -12.06 -7.31 40.29
CA ALA A 39 -12.64 -6.02 39.96
C ALA A 39 -11.63 -5.25 39.11
N VAL A 40 -11.91 -5.13 37.81
CA VAL A 40 -11.05 -4.44 36.85
C VAL A 40 -11.90 -3.48 36.03
N SER A 41 -11.52 -2.20 36.01
CA SER A 41 -12.19 -1.21 35.17
C SER A 41 -11.80 -1.38 33.70
N GLU A 42 -12.73 -1.08 32.79
CA GLU A 42 -12.45 -1.15 31.34
C GLU A 42 -11.26 -0.29 30.93
N LYS A 43 -11.12 0.89 31.55
CA LYS A 43 -10.00 1.80 31.32
C LYS A 43 -8.65 1.15 31.66
N ARG A 44 -8.56 0.47 32.81
CA ARG A 44 -7.36 -0.25 33.23
C ARG A 44 -7.08 -1.43 32.31
N PHE A 45 -8.11 -2.22 32.01
CA PHE A 45 -8.00 -3.38 31.13
C PHE A 45 -7.52 -3.01 29.72
N ARG A 46 -8.09 -1.95 29.13
CA ARG A 46 -7.68 -1.42 27.82
C ARG A 46 -6.22 -0.98 27.81
N LYS A 47 -5.76 -0.30 28.87
CA LYS A 47 -4.37 0.16 29.00
C LYS A 47 -3.41 -1.03 29.05
N VAL A 48 -3.73 -2.04 29.85
CA VAL A 48 -2.91 -3.25 30.00
C VAL A 48 -2.85 -4.05 28.69
N LEU A 49 -3.98 -4.23 27.99
CA LEU A 49 -3.99 -4.90 26.68
C LEU A 49 -3.20 -4.13 25.61
N GLN A 50 -3.26 -2.79 25.61
CA GLN A 50 -2.52 -1.95 24.69
C GLN A 50 -1.00 -2.02 24.93
N GLN A 51 -0.57 -2.00 26.20
CA GLN A 51 0.84 -2.10 26.57
C GLN A 51 1.46 -3.45 26.17
N HIS A 52 0.66 -4.52 26.16
CA HIS A 52 1.13 -5.88 25.86
C HIS A 52 0.71 -6.41 24.48
N GLY A 53 0.18 -5.55 23.61
CA GLY A 53 -0.19 -5.93 22.24
C GLY A 53 -1.34 -6.93 22.12
N LEU A 54 -2.21 -7.03 23.14
CA LEU A 54 -3.33 -8.00 23.23
C LEU A 54 -4.70 -7.39 22.86
N ASN A 55 -4.71 -6.21 22.25
CA ASN A 55 -5.92 -5.64 21.67
C ASN A 55 -6.40 -6.58 20.56
N SER A 56 -7.69 -6.95 20.60
CA SER A 56 -8.29 -7.93 19.70
C SER A 56 -7.84 -7.72 18.26
N ILE A 57 -7.60 -8.83 17.56
CA ILE A 57 -7.60 -8.85 16.10
C ILE A 57 -8.91 -8.20 15.69
N LYS A 58 -8.81 -6.95 15.22
CA LYS A 58 -9.92 -6.28 14.58
C LYS A 58 -10.30 -7.20 13.44
N VAL A 59 -11.58 -7.53 13.31
CA VAL A 59 -12.11 -7.96 12.00
C VAL A 59 -11.61 -6.89 11.03
N ALA A 60 -10.72 -7.31 10.13
CA ALA A 60 -9.95 -6.45 9.25
C ALA A 60 -10.93 -5.73 8.30
N GLY A 61 -11.45 -4.59 8.73
CA GLY A 61 -12.54 -3.91 8.03
C GLY A 61 -12.98 -2.61 8.67
N GLU A 62 -12.95 -2.50 10.01
CA GLU A 62 -13.33 -1.28 10.72
C GLU A 62 -12.14 -0.74 11.53
N VAL A 63 -11.28 0.02 10.84
CA VAL A 63 -10.68 1.18 11.47
C VAL A 63 -11.77 2.25 11.50
N ASP A 64 -12.16 2.66 12.71
CA ASP A 64 -13.04 3.80 12.95
C ASP A 64 -12.69 4.94 11.99
N ALA A 65 -13.54 5.12 10.98
CA ALA A 65 -13.68 6.37 10.23
C ALA A 65 -14.38 7.45 11.08
N SER A 66 -14.59 7.18 12.38
CA SER A 66 -15.42 7.96 13.30
C SER A 66 -14.62 8.52 14.48
N ALA A 67 -13.38 8.95 14.23
CA ALA A 67 -12.68 9.84 15.14
C ALA A 67 -12.04 10.92 14.30
N ASP A 68 -12.73 12.07 14.21
CA ASP A 68 -12.33 13.33 13.58
C ASP A 68 -10.82 13.40 13.37
N GLY A 69 -10.41 13.69 12.13
CA GLY A 69 -9.02 13.70 11.66
C GLY A 69 -8.07 14.67 12.39
N LYS A 70 -8.47 15.21 13.54
CA LYS A 70 -7.77 16.19 14.35
C LYS A 70 -7.02 15.51 15.50
N GLU A 71 -5.70 15.48 15.39
CA GLU A 71 -4.80 15.37 16.54
C GLU A 71 -4.13 16.75 16.68
N ASP A 72 -4.22 17.37 17.86
CA ASP A 72 -3.80 18.78 18.09
C ASP A 72 -4.46 19.83 17.17
N GLY A 73 -5.69 19.57 16.69
CA GLY A 73 -6.40 20.45 15.77
C GLY A 73 -5.88 20.45 14.33
N LYS A 74 -4.86 19.62 14.01
CA LYS A 74 -4.31 19.48 12.67
C LYS A 74 -4.89 18.24 11.98
N VAL A 75 -5.25 18.41 10.72
CA VAL A 75 -5.72 17.32 9.86
C VAL A 75 -4.52 16.58 9.27
N TYR A 76 -4.52 15.26 9.39
CA TYR A 76 -3.46 14.40 8.84
C TYR A 76 -4.03 13.45 7.78
N PRO A 77 -3.25 13.10 6.74
CA PRO A 77 -3.65 12.07 5.79
C PRO A 77 -4.01 10.75 6.48
N THR A 78 -5.09 10.13 6.02
CA THR A 78 -5.47 8.77 6.43
C THR A 78 -4.77 7.76 5.53
N PHE A 79 -4.49 6.58 6.06
CA PHE A 79 -3.91 5.48 5.29
C PHE A 79 -4.27 4.15 5.95
N ARG A 80 -4.05 3.06 5.22
CA ARG A 80 -4.25 1.70 5.73
C ARG A 80 -2.95 0.92 5.71
N ILE A 81 -2.77 0.07 6.73
CA ILE A 81 -1.73 -0.97 6.67
C ILE A 81 -2.22 -2.02 5.68
N ASN A 82 -1.39 -2.35 4.70
CA ASN A 82 -1.69 -3.43 3.79
C ASN A 82 -1.34 -4.74 4.49
N GLU A 83 -2.34 -5.43 5.04
CA GLU A 83 -2.15 -6.70 5.76
C GLU A 83 -1.63 -7.83 4.84
N GLY A 84 -1.81 -7.70 3.53
CA GLY A 84 -1.22 -8.61 2.55
C GLY A 84 0.26 -8.35 2.27
N LEU A 85 0.82 -7.24 2.78
CA LEU A 85 2.23 -6.92 2.64
C LEU A 85 3.03 -7.59 3.77
N ASP A 86 3.59 -8.74 3.45
CA ASP A 86 4.47 -9.46 4.36
C ASP A 86 5.94 -9.11 4.06
N VAL A 87 6.47 -8.13 4.80
CA VAL A 87 7.85 -7.65 4.63
C VAL A 87 8.89 -8.76 4.87
N SER A 88 8.53 -9.78 5.66
CA SER A 88 9.42 -10.90 5.98
C SER A 88 9.80 -11.74 4.76
N LYS A 89 9.01 -11.67 3.67
CA LYS A 89 9.32 -12.31 2.39
C LYS A 89 10.56 -11.74 1.70
N TRP A 90 10.90 -10.48 2.00
CA TRP A 90 12.07 -9.83 1.42
C TRP A 90 13.21 -9.70 2.43
N THR A 91 12.91 -9.49 3.71
CA THR A 91 13.92 -9.34 4.75
C THR A 91 13.38 -9.60 6.15
N SER A 92 14.16 -10.29 6.99
CA SER A 92 13.87 -10.48 8.42
C SER A 92 14.30 -9.29 9.29
N LYS A 93 15.11 -8.38 8.74
CA LYS A 93 15.79 -7.33 9.50
C LYS A 93 14.95 -6.09 9.77
N VAL A 94 13.80 -5.96 9.11
CA VAL A 94 12.88 -4.83 9.33
C VAL A 94 11.45 -5.29 9.54
N GLU A 95 10.67 -4.46 10.23
CA GLU A 95 9.23 -4.61 10.37
C GLU A 95 8.49 -3.31 10.10
N VAL A 96 7.22 -3.43 9.72
CA VAL A 96 6.31 -2.29 9.57
C VAL A 96 5.78 -1.89 10.93
N LYS A 97 5.92 -0.60 11.27
CA LYS A 97 5.40 -0.01 12.51
C LYS A 97 4.57 1.23 12.23
N TYR A 98 3.50 1.40 12.98
CA TYR A 98 2.72 2.65 13.00
C TYR A 98 3.23 3.58 14.11
N PHE A 99 3.50 4.83 13.76
CA PHE A 99 4.09 5.86 14.63
C PHE A 99 3.10 6.97 15.00
N GLY A 100 1.79 6.73 14.89
CA GLY A 100 0.74 7.74 15.13
C GLY A 100 0.38 8.54 13.86
N ARG A 101 -0.61 9.44 13.95
CA ARG A 101 -1.15 10.14 12.76
C ARG A 101 -0.13 11.08 12.14
N LYS A 102 0.67 11.77 12.97
CA LYS A 102 1.69 12.72 12.51
C LYS A 102 2.81 12.09 11.68
N LYS A 103 3.28 10.90 12.07
CA LYS A 103 4.42 10.21 11.41
C LYS A 103 3.98 9.11 10.45
N GLY A 104 2.77 8.60 10.63
CA GLY A 104 2.21 7.54 9.82
C GLY A 104 2.87 6.18 10.02
N LYS A 105 2.95 5.41 8.92
CA LYS A 105 3.62 4.11 8.88
C LYS A 105 5.09 4.26 8.50
N GLY A 106 5.93 3.39 9.04
CA GLY A 106 7.34 3.34 8.67
C GLY A 106 7.94 1.98 8.94
N LEU A 107 9.24 1.86 8.69
CA LEU A 107 10.01 0.65 8.91
C LEU A 107 10.94 0.80 10.10
N VAL A 108 11.07 -0.25 10.91
CA VAL A 108 11.96 -0.30 12.06
C VAL A 108 12.91 -1.48 11.90
N ALA A 109 14.18 -1.27 12.22
CA ALA A 109 15.16 -2.36 12.27
C ALA A 109 14.86 -3.29 13.46
N LYS A 110 14.76 -4.59 13.19
CA LYS A 110 14.68 -5.65 14.21
C LYS A 110 16.06 -6.15 14.65
N GLU A 111 17.03 -5.98 13.78
CA GLU A 111 18.40 -6.49 13.93
C GLU A 111 19.40 -5.43 13.47
N LYS A 112 20.69 -5.64 13.78
CA LYS A 112 21.76 -4.81 13.26
C LYS A 112 21.84 -4.91 11.73
N ILE A 113 21.85 -3.76 11.07
CA ILE A 113 22.02 -3.62 9.62
C ILE A 113 23.40 -3.00 9.40
N GLU A 114 24.26 -3.70 8.66
CA GLU A 114 25.60 -3.21 8.37
C GLU A 114 25.56 -2.13 7.28
N LYS A 115 26.58 -1.27 7.25
CA LYS A 115 26.74 -0.28 6.19
C LYS A 115 26.78 -0.99 4.83
N ASP A 116 26.13 -0.39 3.83
CA ASP A 116 26.06 -0.89 2.44
C ASP A 116 25.33 -2.24 2.28
N GLN A 117 24.65 -2.73 3.34
CA GLN A 117 23.82 -3.91 3.25
C GLN A 117 22.52 -3.61 2.49
N VAL A 118 22.29 -4.36 1.40
CA VAL A 118 21.01 -4.33 0.67
C VAL A 118 19.95 -5.09 1.46
N LEU A 119 18.87 -4.41 1.85
CA LEU A 119 17.75 -5.03 2.57
C LEU A 119 16.79 -5.74 1.60
N TRP A 120 16.36 -5.07 0.54
CA TRP A 120 15.61 -5.65 -0.58
C TRP A 120 15.70 -4.75 -1.81
N LYS A 121 15.15 -5.23 -2.92
CA LYS A 121 14.94 -4.47 -4.16
C LYS A 121 13.46 -4.56 -4.52
N GLU A 122 12.90 -3.47 -5.01
CA GLU A 122 11.48 -3.38 -5.39
C GLU A 122 11.36 -2.77 -6.77
N ASP A 123 10.49 -3.37 -7.61
CA ASP A 123 10.09 -2.78 -8.88
C ASP A 123 9.07 -1.66 -8.61
N PRO A 124 9.18 -0.50 -9.28
CA PRO A 124 8.25 0.61 -9.05
C PRO A 124 6.81 0.20 -9.35
N TRP A 125 5.88 0.66 -8.51
CA TRP A 125 4.45 0.37 -8.64
C TRP A 125 3.89 0.81 -10.01
N ILE A 126 4.23 2.03 -10.39
CA ILE A 126 4.01 2.66 -11.69
C ILE A 126 5.25 3.49 -12.02
N ILE A 127 5.50 3.75 -13.30
CA ILE A 127 6.54 4.68 -13.73
C ILE A 127 5.88 5.75 -14.58
N ALA A 128 5.88 6.98 -14.08
CA ALA A 128 5.60 8.17 -14.88
C ALA A 128 6.94 8.82 -15.23
N PRO A 129 7.42 8.69 -16.48
CA PRO A 129 8.69 9.30 -16.90
C PRO A 129 8.63 10.82 -16.77
N GLU A 130 9.78 11.42 -16.46
CA GLU A 130 9.98 12.87 -16.63
C GLU A 130 9.76 13.27 -18.09
N TRP A 131 9.45 14.53 -18.32
CA TRP A 131 8.98 14.98 -19.63
C TRP A 131 9.99 14.84 -20.76
N ASP A 132 11.28 14.91 -20.46
CA ASP A 132 12.35 14.68 -21.44
C ASP A 132 12.47 13.19 -21.80
N ILE A 133 12.34 12.31 -20.79
CA ILE A 133 12.27 10.86 -21.01
C ILE A 133 10.99 10.49 -21.77
N TYR A 134 9.86 11.10 -21.43
CA TYR A 134 8.61 10.92 -22.15
C TYR A 134 8.76 11.31 -23.63
N ASN A 135 9.41 12.45 -23.91
CA ASN A 135 9.69 12.88 -25.28
C ASN A 135 10.58 11.85 -26.01
N ALA A 136 11.59 11.30 -25.33
CA ALA A 136 12.43 10.23 -25.87
C ALA A 136 11.62 8.95 -26.14
N GLN A 137 10.65 8.60 -25.29
CA GLN A 137 9.77 7.46 -25.52
C GLN A 137 8.86 7.67 -26.74
N GLU A 138 8.22 8.84 -26.86
CA GLU A 138 7.39 9.20 -28.03
C GLU A 138 8.21 9.17 -29.33
N ALA A 139 9.47 9.61 -29.26
CA ALA A 139 10.42 9.55 -30.36
C ALA A 139 11.02 8.15 -30.61
N SER A 140 10.56 7.10 -29.91
CA SER A 140 11.09 5.73 -30.05
C SER A 140 12.58 5.57 -29.66
N LEU A 141 13.09 6.47 -28.82
CA LEU A 141 14.48 6.52 -28.33
C LEU A 141 14.65 6.00 -26.89
N ALA A 142 13.56 5.77 -26.16
CA ALA A 142 13.60 5.21 -24.81
C ALA A 142 12.54 4.11 -24.63
N CYS A 143 12.82 3.17 -23.74
CA CYS A 143 11.91 2.08 -23.42
C CYS A 143 10.64 2.63 -22.76
N LEU A 144 9.48 2.28 -23.31
CA LEU A 144 8.18 2.72 -22.80
C LEU A 144 7.84 2.10 -21.43
N HIS A 145 8.52 1.01 -21.04
CA HIS A 145 8.33 0.37 -19.74
C HIS A 145 9.31 0.85 -18.68
N CYS A 146 10.62 0.64 -18.90
CA CYS A 146 11.66 0.84 -17.89
C CYS A 146 12.46 2.14 -18.07
N THR A 147 12.01 3.03 -18.96
CA THR A 147 12.59 4.36 -19.26
C THR A 147 14.04 4.39 -19.74
N THR A 148 14.71 3.24 -19.82
CA THR A 148 16.08 3.12 -20.31
C THR A 148 16.20 3.63 -21.76
N PRO A 149 17.15 4.53 -22.06
CA PRO A 149 17.47 4.90 -23.43
C PRO A 149 17.79 3.66 -24.27
N LEU A 150 17.22 3.61 -25.46
CA LEU A 150 17.40 2.48 -26.37
C LEU A 150 18.70 2.66 -27.15
N ALA A 151 19.58 1.67 -27.04
CA ALA A 151 20.67 1.50 -27.97
C ALA A 151 20.19 0.71 -29.21
N ASP A 152 20.95 0.78 -30.30
CA ASP A 152 20.72 -0.08 -31.45
C ASP A 152 21.03 -1.54 -31.07
N SER A 153 19.98 -2.32 -30.85
CA SER A 153 20.07 -3.71 -30.41
C SER A 153 18.93 -4.52 -31.00
N ARG A 154 19.25 -5.75 -31.45
CA ARG A 154 18.28 -6.71 -31.99
C ARG A 154 17.24 -7.17 -30.96
N LEU A 155 17.49 -6.93 -29.67
CA LEU A 155 16.54 -7.24 -28.61
C LEU A 155 15.39 -6.25 -28.54
N VAL A 156 15.57 -5.04 -29.07
CA VAL A 156 14.54 -3.99 -29.01
C VAL A 156 13.33 -4.42 -29.83
N VAL A 157 12.17 -4.42 -29.18
CA VAL A 157 10.89 -4.77 -29.81
C VAL A 157 9.96 -3.57 -29.80
N SER A 158 9.16 -3.43 -30.85
CA SER A 158 8.12 -2.41 -30.94
C SER A 158 6.78 -2.95 -30.43
N CYS A 159 5.91 -2.04 -30.00
CA CYS A 159 4.50 -2.35 -29.79
C CYS A 159 3.90 -2.89 -31.11
N PRO A 160 3.11 -3.98 -31.07
CA PRO A 160 2.49 -4.52 -32.28
C PRO A 160 1.32 -3.67 -32.79
N ALA A 161 0.75 -2.78 -31.96
CA ALA A 161 -0.37 -1.94 -32.36
C ALA A 161 0.10 -0.74 -33.20
N GLN A 162 -0.59 -0.46 -34.30
CA GLN A 162 -0.33 0.69 -35.15
C GLN A 162 -1.42 1.75 -34.92
N PRO A 163 -1.10 3.06 -34.83
CA PRO A 163 0.20 3.69 -35.04
C PRO A 163 1.00 3.94 -33.73
N CYS A 164 1.20 2.93 -32.87
CA CYS A 164 1.93 3.13 -31.60
C CYS A 164 3.44 3.26 -31.83
N THR A 165 4.05 4.30 -31.26
CA THR A 165 5.51 4.53 -31.25
C THR A 165 6.24 3.83 -30.09
N GLY A 166 5.52 3.05 -29.27
CA GLY A 166 6.09 2.39 -28.11
C GLY A 166 7.17 1.38 -28.49
N ARG A 167 8.36 1.52 -27.91
CA ARG A 167 9.46 0.55 -28.03
C ARG A 167 9.91 0.06 -26.66
N PHE A 168 10.46 -1.14 -26.61
CA PHE A 168 10.85 -1.82 -25.38
C PHE A 168 12.23 -2.43 -25.53
N CYS A 169 13.05 -2.39 -24.48
CA CYS A 169 14.41 -2.96 -24.51
C CYS A 169 14.45 -4.44 -24.93
N ASN A 170 13.40 -5.19 -24.59
CA ASN A 170 13.25 -6.61 -24.88
C ASN A 170 11.79 -7.05 -24.70
N ARG A 171 11.51 -8.31 -25.06
CA ARG A 171 10.19 -8.93 -24.88
C ARG A 171 9.70 -8.92 -23.43
N LEU A 172 10.59 -9.03 -22.44
CA LEU A 172 10.20 -8.96 -21.02
C LEU A 172 9.61 -7.59 -20.67
N CYS A 173 10.21 -6.49 -21.13
CA CYS A 173 9.68 -5.14 -20.93
C CYS A 173 8.33 -4.95 -21.63
N LEU A 174 8.16 -5.48 -22.84
CA LEU A 174 6.87 -5.48 -23.53
C LEU A 174 5.81 -6.22 -22.71
N THR A 175 6.10 -7.44 -22.25
CA THR A 175 5.18 -8.22 -21.42
C THR A 175 4.86 -7.53 -20.09
N LYS A 176 5.86 -7.00 -19.37
CA LYS A 176 5.63 -6.25 -18.12
C LYS A 176 4.82 -4.98 -18.35
N SER A 177 4.95 -4.32 -19.50
CA SER A 177 4.14 -3.14 -19.82
C SER A 177 2.66 -3.43 -20.02
N ALA A 178 2.27 -4.68 -20.26
CA ALA A 178 0.88 -5.06 -20.52
C ALA A 178 -0.08 -4.76 -19.35
N VAL A 179 0.45 -4.48 -18.15
CA VAL A 179 -0.35 -4.05 -16.99
C VAL A 179 -0.79 -2.59 -17.07
N VAL A 180 -0.30 -1.80 -18.03
CA VAL A 180 -0.67 -0.38 -18.19
C VAL A 180 -0.80 0.02 -19.67
N HIS A 181 0.13 -0.42 -20.51
CA HIS A 181 0.26 0.03 -21.88
C HIS A 181 -1.03 -0.11 -22.73
N PRO A 182 -1.82 -1.19 -22.67
CA PRO A 182 -2.97 -1.35 -23.56
C PRO A 182 -3.97 -0.18 -23.54
N LEU A 183 -4.31 0.33 -22.35
CA LEU A 183 -5.26 1.46 -22.24
C LEU A 183 -4.60 2.82 -22.47
N LEU A 184 -3.26 2.92 -22.37
CA LEU A 184 -2.51 4.14 -22.68
C LEU A 184 -1.89 4.16 -24.08
N CYS A 185 -2.06 3.09 -24.84
CA CYS A 185 -1.53 2.95 -26.18
C CYS A 185 -2.45 3.64 -27.18
N ARG A 186 -2.01 4.74 -27.81
CA ARG A 186 -2.81 5.43 -28.84
C ARG A 186 -3.19 4.53 -30.03
N GLY A 187 -2.42 3.47 -30.29
CA GLY A 187 -2.72 2.48 -31.33
C GLY A 187 -3.80 1.46 -30.94
N GLN A 188 -4.01 1.18 -29.64
CA GLN A 188 -5.05 0.27 -29.17
C GLN A 188 -6.27 1.03 -28.62
N ASN A 189 -6.04 2.17 -27.98
CA ASN A 189 -7.03 3.05 -27.40
C ASN A 189 -6.79 4.50 -27.87
N PRO A 190 -7.25 4.89 -29.07
CA PRO A 190 -7.10 6.25 -29.57
C PRO A 190 -7.74 7.32 -28.67
N ALA A 191 -8.78 6.96 -27.92
CA ALA A 191 -9.49 7.87 -27.01
C ALA A 191 -8.62 8.37 -25.84
N VAL A 192 -7.47 7.72 -25.56
CA VAL A 192 -6.54 8.19 -24.53
C VAL A 192 -5.76 9.44 -24.95
N GLY A 193 -5.66 9.73 -26.26
CA GLY A 193 -4.86 10.82 -26.81
C GLY A 193 -5.07 12.15 -26.08
N PRO A 194 -6.31 12.66 -25.97
CA PRO A 194 -6.60 13.92 -25.28
C PRO A 194 -6.13 13.97 -23.82
N LEU A 195 -6.22 12.85 -23.09
CA LEU A 195 -5.78 12.76 -21.69
C LEU A 195 -4.26 12.87 -21.57
N VAL A 196 -3.54 12.12 -22.41
CA VAL A 196 -2.07 12.14 -22.42
C VAL A 196 -1.55 13.50 -22.88
N ASP A 197 -2.18 14.09 -23.89
CA ASP A 197 -1.86 15.44 -24.37
C ASP A 197 -2.12 16.50 -23.30
N LEU A 198 -3.20 16.37 -22.52
CA LEU A 198 -3.48 17.26 -21.39
C LEU A 198 -2.39 17.15 -20.31
N ALA A 199 -2.00 15.93 -19.94
CA ALA A 199 -0.93 15.71 -18.97
C ALA A 199 0.38 16.34 -19.45
N LYS A 200 0.71 16.17 -20.74
CA LYS A 200 1.90 16.78 -21.34
C LYS A 200 1.81 18.30 -21.38
N ARG A 201 0.71 18.89 -21.87
CA ARG A 201 0.56 20.35 -21.97
C ARG A 201 0.59 21.04 -20.60
N SER A 202 -0.04 20.42 -19.59
CA SER A 202 -0.02 20.94 -18.22
C SER A 202 1.33 20.74 -17.52
N GLN A 203 2.25 19.98 -18.13
CA GLN A 203 3.50 19.53 -17.52
C GLN A 203 3.29 18.86 -16.15
N TRP A 204 2.10 18.31 -15.90
CA TRP A 204 1.76 17.73 -14.62
C TRP A 204 2.01 16.22 -14.62
N ILE A 205 3.19 15.83 -14.13
CA ILE A 205 3.60 14.41 -14.01
C ILE A 205 2.61 13.62 -13.16
N GLY A 206 1.99 14.26 -12.15
CA GLY A 206 0.96 13.65 -11.32
C GLY A 206 -0.26 13.15 -12.11
N LEU A 207 -0.70 13.89 -13.13
CA LEU A 207 -1.80 13.44 -14.00
C LEU A 207 -1.39 12.24 -14.85
N HIS A 208 -0.15 12.23 -15.35
CA HIS A 208 0.38 11.09 -16.10
C HIS A 208 0.48 9.84 -15.21
N ALA A 209 1.02 9.98 -14.00
CA ALA A 209 1.07 8.92 -12.99
C ALA A 209 -0.34 8.38 -12.66
N LEU A 210 -1.31 9.29 -12.48
CA LEU A 210 -2.70 8.91 -12.23
C LEU A 210 -3.29 8.12 -13.41
N ALA A 211 -3.01 8.49 -14.65
CA ALA A 211 -3.45 7.76 -15.83
C ALA A 211 -2.86 6.33 -15.86
N HIS A 212 -1.57 6.18 -15.56
CA HIS A 212 -0.90 4.87 -15.45
C HIS A 212 -1.52 4.00 -14.36
N GLN A 213 -1.73 4.56 -13.17
CA GLN A 213 -2.35 3.84 -12.06
C GLN A 213 -3.79 3.43 -12.38
N THR A 214 -4.57 4.34 -12.99
CA THR A 214 -5.96 4.06 -13.40
C THR A 214 -6.00 2.92 -14.40
N SER A 215 -5.14 2.96 -15.42
CA SER A 215 -5.05 1.89 -16.41
C SER A 215 -4.70 0.55 -15.75
N LYS A 216 -3.75 0.54 -14.81
CA LYS A 216 -3.37 -0.67 -14.07
C LYS A 216 -4.54 -1.29 -13.31
N LEU A 217 -5.34 -0.47 -12.64
CA LEU A 217 -6.52 -0.92 -11.90
C LEU A 217 -7.63 -1.44 -12.82
N LEU A 218 -7.89 -0.77 -13.95
CA LEU A 218 -8.91 -1.19 -14.91
C LEU A 218 -8.55 -2.54 -15.55
N LEU A 219 -7.30 -2.71 -16.00
CA LEU A 219 -6.83 -3.97 -16.56
C LEU A 219 -6.78 -5.10 -15.51
N ALA A 220 -6.53 -4.78 -14.25
CA ALA A 220 -6.65 -5.75 -13.15
C ALA A 220 -8.10 -6.15 -12.89
N ASN A 221 -9.04 -5.20 -13.00
CA ASN A 221 -10.48 -5.48 -12.91
C ASN A 221 -10.96 -6.42 -14.03
N GLU A 222 -10.46 -6.25 -15.26
CA GLU A 222 -10.77 -7.14 -16.38
C GLU A 222 -10.26 -8.58 -16.17
N LYS A 223 -9.18 -8.77 -15.40
CA LYS A 223 -8.64 -10.10 -15.05
C LYS A 223 -9.41 -10.79 -13.92
N GLY A 224 -10.34 -10.09 -13.27
CA GLY A 224 -11.20 -10.62 -12.22
C GLY A 224 -10.92 -10.09 -10.81
N ASP A 225 -11.81 -10.45 -9.89
CA ASP A 225 -11.87 -9.87 -8.55
C ASP A 225 -10.61 -10.10 -7.70
N ALA A 226 -9.94 -11.24 -7.87
CA ALA A 226 -8.73 -11.55 -7.12
C ALA A 226 -7.59 -10.59 -7.47
N GLU A 227 -7.33 -10.40 -8.77
CA GLU A 227 -6.27 -9.50 -9.26
C GLU A 227 -6.59 -8.05 -8.91
N ARG A 228 -7.84 -7.63 -9.14
CA ARG A 228 -8.34 -6.33 -8.70
C ARG A 228 -8.12 -6.10 -7.21
N GLY A 229 -8.48 -7.07 -6.38
CA GLY A 229 -8.34 -6.99 -4.93
C GLY A 229 -6.89 -6.79 -4.49
N ILE A 230 -5.94 -7.46 -5.15
CA ILE A 230 -4.50 -7.26 -4.91
C ILE A 230 -4.09 -5.83 -5.24
N GLN A 231 -4.42 -5.35 -6.45
CA GLN A 231 -3.99 -4.03 -6.88
C GLN A 231 -4.66 -2.91 -6.06
N TRP A 232 -5.94 -3.08 -5.74
CA TRP A 232 -6.72 -2.12 -4.95
C TRP A 232 -6.21 -1.99 -3.52
N ARG A 233 -5.77 -3.08 -2.89
CA ARG A 233 -5.14 -3.03 -1.55
C ARG A 233 -3.89 -2.16 -1.52
N VAL A 234 -3.08 -2.19 -2.58
CA VAL A 234 -1.89 -1.33 -2.69
C VAL A 234 -2.31 0.14 -2.75
N VAL A 235 -3.28 0.47 -3.61
CA VAL A 235 -3.75 1.86 -3.79
C VAL A 235 -4.35 2.42 -2.50
N ARG A 236 -5.20 1.65 -1.81
CA ARG A 236 -5.74 2.05 -0.48
C ARG A 236 -4.69 2.13 0.62
N GLY A 237 -3.49 1.62 0.37
CA GLY A 237 -2.34 1.76 1.24
C GLY A 237 -1.67 3.12 1.11
N PHE A 238 -1.93 3.89 0.05
CA PHE A 238 -1.39 5.25 -0.07
C PHE A 238 -2.03 6.20 0.93
N ALA A 239 -1.32 7.30 1.21
CA ALA A 239 -1.84 8.35 2.09
C ALA A 239 -2.87 9.17 1.32
N GLU A 240 -4.07 9.26 1.88
CA GLU A 240 -5.22 9.92 1.29
C GLU A 240 -5.72 11.03 2.23
N MET A 241 -6.09 12.17 1.65
CA MET A 241 -6.72 13.28 2.35
C MET A 241 -8.03 13.59 1.62
N GLY A 242 -9.11 13.79 2.37
CA GLY A 242 -10.40 14.18 1.80
C GLY A 242 -10.26 15.47 1.01
N MET A 243 -11.07 15.64 -0.03
CA MET A 243 -11.08 16.89 -0.81
C MET A 243 -11.48 18.10 0.05
N GLU A 244 -12.31 17.88 1.08
CA GLU A 244 -12.72 18.91 2.03
C GLU A 244 -11.65 19.24 3.08
N ASP A 245 -10.66 18.36 3.23
CA ASP A 245 -9.57 18.48 4.19
C ASP A 245 -8.29 19.11 3.59
N ARG A 246 -8.29 19.37 2.28
CA ARG A 246 -7.14 19.90 1.50
C ARG A 246 -7.04 21.42 1.54
#